data_AF-A0A958EUE7-F1
#
_entry.id   AF-A0A958EUE7-F1
#
_cell.length_a   1.000
_cell.length_b   1.000
_cell.length_c   1.000
_cell.angle_alpha   90.00
_cell.angle_beta   90.00
_cell.angle_gamma   90.00
#
_symmetry.space_group_name_H-M   'P 1'
#
loop_
_entity.id
_entity.type
_entity.pdbx_description
1 polymer ?
#
loop_
_entity_poly.entity_id
_entity_poly.type
_entity_poly.pdbx_seq_one_letter_code
_entity_poly.pdbx_strand_id
1 'polypeptide(L)'
;FFFFYYFLMHLRVEEQILFPAIKELNKMKNDTEKNSRPAFSSVLKSIPVLQKEHLASAKDLESFRSLTNGYTLPADACETQRYLFRKMREFEDDLFMHVHLENNILFPKGLALTEKLTQKENRMDKW
;
A
#
# COMPACT_ATOMS: atom_id res chain seq x y z
N PHE A 1 2.12 13.70 -16.67
CA PHE A 1 3.42 13.01 -16.48
C PHE A 1 3.81 12.83 -15.00
N PHE A 2 3.07 13.40 -14.03
CA PHE A 2 3.39 13.28 -12.59
C PHE A 2 2.81 12.04 -11.89
N PHE A 3 1.81 11.36 -12.46
CA PHE A 3 1.17 10.16 -11.89
C PHE A 3 2.20 9.12 -11.42
N PHE A 4 3.07 8.66 -12.34
CA PHE A 4 4.09 7.65 -12.02
C PHE A 4 5.11 8.13 -10.99
N TYR A 5 5.41 9.44 -10.93
CA TYR A 5 6.36 9.97 -9.97
C TYR A 5 5.84 9.81 -8.54
N TYR A 6 4.59 10.22 -8.29
CA TYR A 6 3.99 10.07 -6.96
C TYR A 6 3.81 8.60 -6.58
N PHE A 7 3.38 7.77 -7.52
CA PHE A 7 3.24 6.33 -7.30
C PHE A 7 4.57 5.66 -6.94
N LEU A 8 5.66 5.99 -7.65
CA LEU A 8 6.99 5.43 -7.35
C LEU A 8 7.52 5.89 -5.98
N MET A 9 7.26 7.14 -5.60
CA MET A 9 7.63 7.64 -4.28
C MET A 9 6.84 6.94 -3.17
N HIS A 10 5.55 6.70 -3.40
CA HIS A 10 4.69 5.94 -2.51
C HIS A 10 5.22 4.51 -2.32
N LEU A 11 5.45 3.75 -3.40
CA LEU A 11 6.01 2.39 -3.33
C LEU A 11 7.35 2.35 -2.59
N ARG A 12 8.20 3.38 -2.80
CA ARG A 12 9.49 3.46 -2.12
C ARG A 12 9.33 3.59 -0.60
N VAL A 13 8.36 4.38 -0.12
CA VAL A 13 8.06 4.49 1.32
C VAL A 13 7.61 3.14 1.86
N GLU A 14 6.78 2.42 1.12
CA GLU A 14 6.29 1.10 1.52
C GLU A 14 7.43 0.08 1.61
N GLU A 15 8.23 -0.05 0.56
CA GLU A 15 9.33 -1.03 0.48
C GLU A 15 10.45 -0.75 1.47
N GLN A 16 10.83 0.52 1.66
CA GLN A 16 12.01 0.88 2.45
C GLN A 16 11.70 1.14 3.92
N ILE A 17 10.45 1.49 4.26
CA ILE A 17 10.09 1.93 5.61
C ILE A 17 8.98 1.06 6.17
N LEU A 18 7.81 1.00 5.52
CA LEU A 18 6.63 0.36 6.10
C LEU A 18 6.76 -1.17 6.18
N PHE A 19 7.09 -1.86 5.09
CA PHE A 19 7.15 -3.32 5.08
C PHE A 19 8.26 -3.88 5.97
N PRO A 20 9.48 -3.31 6.00
CA PRO A 20 10.48 -3.72 6.98
C PRO A 20 9.98 -3.55 8.42
N ALA A 21 9.30 -2.43 8.71
CA ALA A 21 8.73 -2.19 10.03
C ALA A 21 7.69 -3.24 10.42
N ILE A 22 6.77 -3.60 9.52
CA ILE A 22 5.77 -4.66 9.76
C ILE A 22 6.43 -6.03 9.93
N LYS A 23 7.47 -6.35 9.14
CA LYS A 23 8.21 -7.61 9.27
C LYS A 23 8.89 -7.74 10.63
N GLU A 24 9.56 -6.70 11.10
CA GLU A 24 10.21 -6.69 12.41
C GLU A 24 9.19 -6.80 13.56
N LEU A 25 8.06 -6.07 13.48
CA LEU A 25 6.95 -6.24 14.43
C LEU A 25 6.48 -7.70 14.50
N ASN A 26 6.34 -8.35 13.34
CA ASN A 26 5.89 -9.73 13.28
C ASN A 26 6.89 -10.72 13.90
N LYS A 27 8.20 -10.45 13.80
CA LYS A 27 9.24 -11.24 14.50
C LYS A 27 9.14 -11.09 16.02
N MET A 28 8.95 -9.86 16.49
CA MET A 28 8.82 -9.53 17.92
C MET A 28 7.57 -10.10 18.58
N LYS A 29 6.61 -10.62 17.81
CA LYS A 29 5.45 -11.33 18.36
C LYS A 29 5.87 -12.50 19.27
N ASN A 30 7.00 -13.14 18.95
CA ASN A 30 7.53 -14.29 19.67
C ASN A 30 8.68 -13.94 20.63
N ASP A 31 9.22 -12.72 20.56
CA ASP A 31 10.41 -12.31 21.30
C ASP A 31 10.07 -11.25 22.35
N THR A 32 10.52 -11.46 23.58
CA THR A 32 10.13 -10.63 24.73
C THR A 32 10.89 -9.31 24.85
N GLU A 33 11.96 -9.09 24.07
CA GLU A 33 12.78 -7.90 24.20
C GLU A 33 12.01 -6.60 23.91
N LYS A 34 12.14 -5.66 24.86
CA LYS A 34 11.30 -4.46 25.00
C LYS A 34 11.73 -3.28 24.13
N ASN A 35 12.99 -3.21 23.69
CA ASN A 35 13.62 -1.93 23.33
C ASN A 35 13.35 -1.38 21.93
N SER A 36 12.73 -2.13 21.00
CA SER A 36 12.53 -1.68 19.62
C SER A 36 11.11 -1.13 19.32
N ARG A 37 10.18 -1.20 20.29
CA ARG A 37 8.74 -0.99 20.07
C ARG A 37 8.29 0.44 19.71
N PRO A 38 8.88 1.54 20.25
CA PRO A 38 8.44 2.90 19.96
C PRO A 38 8.60 3.33 18.49
N ALA A 39 9.61 2.81 17.79
CA ALA A 39 9.86 3.15 16.39
C ALA A 39 8.72 2.69 15.46
N PHE A 40 8.08 1.57 15.77
CA PHE A 40 7.03 1.00 14.92
C PHE A 40 5.70 1.72 14.99
N SER A 41 5.33 2.21 16.19
CA SER A 41 4.15 3.06 16.38
C SER A 41 4.24 4.33 15.52
N SER A 42 5.44 4.89 15.35
CA SER A 42 5.67 6.04 14.48
C SER A 42 5.44 5.71 13.00
N VAL A 43 5.96 4.58 12.52
CA VAL A 43 5.82 4.17 11.11
C VAL A 43 4.36 3.87 10.76
N LEU A 44 3.62 3.17 11.63
CA LEU A 44 2.22 2.84 11.35
C LEU A 44 1.28 4.05 11.36
N LYS A 45 1.66 5.16 11.98
CA LYS A 45 0.93 6.44 11.87
C LYS A 45 0.94 7.01 10.45
N SER A 46 1.80 6.52 9.56
CA SER A 46 1.80 6.90 8.14
C SER A 46 0.71 6.19 7.31
N ILE A 47 0.08 5.12 7.82
CA ILE A 47 -0.94 4.35 7.09
C ILE A 47 -2.06 5.23 6.51
N PRO A 48 -2.67 6.18 7.27
CA PRO A 48 -3.72 7.04 6.71
C PRO A 48 -3.24 7.92 5.54
N VAL A 49 -1.95 8.29 5.52
CA VAL A 49 -1.36 9.03 4.41
C VAL A 49 -1.25 8.14 3.18
N LEU A 50 -0.73 6.93 3.33
CA LEU A 50 -0.64 5.94 2.25
C LEU A 50 -2.02 5.58 1.67
N GLN A 51 -3.03 5.41 2.53
CA GLN A 51 -4.41 5.19 2.10
C GLN A 51 -4.97 6.37 1.29
N LYS A 52 -4.62 7.61 1.66
CA LYS A 52 -5.01 8.80 0.89
C LYS A 52 -4.30 8.85 -0.46
N GLU A 53 -3.04 8.45 -0.52
CA GLU A 53 -2.27 8.33 -1.76
C GLU A 53 -2.88 7.26 -2.68
N HIS A 54 -3.26 6.09 -2.15
CA HIS A 54 -4.02 5.07 -2.88
C HIS A 54 -5.30 5.62 -3.51
N LEU A 55 -6.10 6.38 -2.76
CA LEU A 55 -7.31 7.00 -3.28
C LEU A 55 -7.04 7.99 -4.41
N ALA A 56 -5.91 8.71 -4.35
CA ALA A 56 -5.50 9.61 -5.42
C ALA A 56 -5.13 8.81 -6.69
N SER A 57 -4.31 7.77 -6.55
CA SER A 57 -3.94 6.90 -7.68
C SER A 57 -5.15 6.22 -8.33
N ALA A 58 -6.13 5.78 -7.52
CA ALA A 58 -7.37 5.21 -8.04
C ALA A 58 -8.19 6.21 -8.88
N LYS A 59 -8.28 7.47 -8.45
CA LYS A 59 -8.96 8.54 -9.21
C LYS A 59 -8.26 8.89 -10.52
N ASP A 60 -6.92 8.85 -10.52
CA ASP A 60 -6.13 9.09 -11.73
C ASP A 60 -6.39 7.99 -12.77
N LEU A 61 -6.46 6.73 -12.34
CA LEU A 61 -6.79 5.60 -13.22
C LEU A 61 -8.24 5.63 -13.70
N GLU A 62 -9.20 5.98 -12.84
CA GLU A 62 -10.59 6.18 -13.23
C GLU A 62 -10.70 7.26 -14.33
N SER A 63 -9.98 8.37 -14.17
CA SER A 63 -9.91 9.44 -15.17
C SER A 63 -9.30 8.93 -16.49
N PHE A 64 -8.24 8.13 -16.42
CA PHE A 64 -7.62 7.52 -17.60
C PHE A 64 -8.57 6.55 -18.32
N ARG A 65 -9.25 5.69 -17.57
CA ARG A 65 -10.28 4.77 -18.09
C ARG A 65 -11.41 5.54 -18.77
N SER A 66 -11.87 6.64 -18.20
CA SER A 66 -12.88 7.51 -18.81
C SER A 66 -12.40 8.14 -20.12
N LEU A 67 -11.17 8.69 -20.15
CA LEU A 67 -10.60 9.32 -21.35
C LEU A 67 -10.38 8.31 -22.50
N THR A 68 -10.18 7.05 -22.17
CA THR A 68 -9.96 5.96 -23.13
C THR A 68 -11.25 5.18 -23.46
N ASN A 69 -12.41 5.66 -23.00
CA ASN A 69 -13.69 4.98 -23.15
C ASN A 69 -13.62 3.50 -22.73
N GLY A 70 -13.08 3.23 -21.54
CA GLY A 70 -12.90 1.88 -21.02
C GLY A 70 -11.81 1.08 -21.74
N TYR A 71 -10.73 1.73 -22.18
CA TYR A 71 -9.68 1.12 -22.99
C TYR A 71 -10.22 0.56 -24.32
N THR A 72 -11.16 1.26 -24.94
CA THR A 72 -11.71 0.88 -26.25
C THR A 72 -10.91 1.54 -27.37
N LEU A 73 -10.58 0.76 -28.39
CA LEU A 73 -9.85 1.22 -29.58
C LEU A 73 -10.71 1.09 -30.83
N PRO A 74 -10.48 1.93 -31.85
CA PRO A 74 -11.13 1.79 -33.14
C PRO A 74 -10.66 0.51 -33.87
N ALA A 75 -11.45 0.06 -34.85
CA ALA A 75 -11.21 -1.19 -35.56
C ALA A 75 -9.89 -1.20 -36.35
N ASP A 76 -9.39 -0.03 -36.74
CA ASP A 76 -8.15 0.19 -37.50
C ASP A 76 -6.92 0.47 -36.63
N ALA A 77 -7.05 0.42 -35.30
CA ALA A 77 -5.92 0.61 -34.40
C ALA A 77 -4.78 -0.38 -34.68
N CYS A 78 -3.54 0.12 -34.67
CA CYS A 78 -2.37 -0.71 -34.92
C CYS A 78 -2.06 -1.62 -33.72
N GLU A 79 -1.24 -2.64 -33.94
CA GLU A 79 -0.95 -3.64 -32.91
C GLU A 79 -0.28 -3.02 -31.67
N THR A 80 0.56 -1.99 -31.86
CA THR A 80 1.20 -1.27 -30.74
C THR A 80 0.16 -0.56 -29.86
N GLN A 81 -0.87 0.03 -30.44
CA GLN A 81 -1.95 0.68 -29.68
C GLN A 81 -2.76 -0.36 -28.90
N ARG A 82 -3.12 -1.47 -29.55
CA ARG A 82 -3.83 -2.59 -28.91
C ARG A 82 -3.06 -3.16 -27.74
N TYR A 83 -1.75 -3.38 -27.94
CA TYR A 83 -0.86 -3.85 -26.89
C TYR A 83 -0.82 -2.87 -25.71
N LEU A 84 -0.65 -1.58 -25.97
CA LEU A 84 -0.62 -0.55 -24.93
C LEU A 84 -1.90 -0.53 -24.11
N PHE A 85 -3.08 -0.51 -24.75
CA PHE A 85 -4.36 -0.44 -24.02
C PHE A 85 -4.62 -1.71 -23.21
N ARG A 86 -4.23 -2.88 -23.73
CA ARG A 86 -4.28 -4.13 -22.97
C ARG A 86 -3.39 -4.04 -21.72
N LYS A 87 -2.14 -3.58 -21.86
CA LYS A 87 -1.21 -3.42 -20.73
C LYS A 87 -1.67 -2.38 -19.72
N MET A 88 -2.30 -1.29 -20.16
CA MET A 88 -2.85 -0.29 -19.25
C MET A 88 -4.04 -0.83 -18.44
N ARG A 89 -4.87 -1.71 -19.02
CA ARG A 89 -5.94 -2.39 -18.28
C ARG A 89 -5.37 -3.38 -17.27
N GLU A 90 -4.41 -4.23 -17.69
CA GLU A 90 -3.72 -5.16 -16.78
C GLU A 90 -3.08 -4.41 -15.60
N PHE A 91 -2.40 -3.30 -15.88
CA PHE A 91 -1.80 -2.45 -14.84
C PHE A 91 -2.82 -1.88 -13.85
N GLU A 92 -3.97 -1.43 -14.34
CA GLU A 92 -5.04 -0.92 -13.48
C GLU A 92 -5.62 -2.03 -12.57
N ASP A 93 -5.87 -3.21 -13.13
CA ASP A 93 -6.37 -4.37 -12.37
C ASP A 93 -5.37 -4.78 -11.27
N ASP A 94 -4.07 -4.84 -11.61
CA ASP A 94 -3.00 -5.15 -10.67
C ASP A 94 -2.90 -4.09 -9.56
N LEU A 95 -3.01 -2.80 -9.91
CA LEU A 95 -2.95 -1.73 -8.91
C LEU A 95 -4.16 -1.77 -7.96
N PHE A 96 -5.36 -2.09 -8.46
CA PHE A 96 -6.52 -2.27 -7.58
C PHE A 96 -6.32 -3.46 -6.62
N MET A 97 -5.72 -4.55 -7.09
CA MET A 97 -5.41 -5.69 -6.23
C MET A 97 -4.36 -5.32 -5.17
N HIS A 98 -3.30 -4.61 -5.56
CA HIS A 98 -2.28 -4.06 -4.65
C HIS A 98 -2.92 -3.26 -3.51
N VAL A 99 -3.70 -2.23 -3.86
CA VAL A 99 -4.40 -1.37 -2.90
C VAL A 99 -5.36 -2.18 -2.02
N HIS A 100 -6.05 -3.18 -2.58
CA HIS A 100 -6.96 -4.02 -1.81
C HIS A 100 -6.22 -4.84 -0.75
N LEU A 101 -5.14 -5.52 -1.13
CA LEU A 101 -4.33 -6.33 -0.22
C LEU A 101 -3.78 -5.47 0.92
N GLU A 102 -3.37 -4.24 0.63
CA GLU A 102 -2.80 -3.37 1.64
C GLU A 102 -3.84 -2.79 2.57
N ASN A 103 -4.84 -2.11 2.01
CA ASN A 103 -5.85 -1.40 2.81
C ASN A 103 -6.72 -2.35 3.63
N ASN A 104 -7.04 -3.54 3.08
CA ASN A 104 -8.02 -4.43 3.69
C ASN A 104 -7.39 -5.62 4.41
N ILE A 105 -6.09 -5.92 4.17
CA ILE A 105 -5.43 -7.08 4.78
C ILE A 105 -4.18 -6.68 5.55
N LEU A 106 -3.19 -6.06 4.90
CA LEU A 106 -1.90 -5.79 5.52
C LEU A 106 -1.99 -4.73 6.61
N PHE A 107 -2.54 -3.55 6.31
CA PHE A 107 -2.59 -2.43 7.24
C PHE A 107 -3.43 -2.74 8.49
N PRO A 108 -4.64 -3.33 8.40
CA PRO A 108 -5.41 -3.72 9.57
C PRO A 108 -4.67 -4.72 10.46
N LYS A 109 -3.99 -5.71 9.85
CA LYS A 109 -3.19 -6.70 10.60
C LYS A 109 -1.98 -6.07 11.28
N GLY A 110 -1.31 -5.13 10.62
CA GLY A 110 -0.19 -4.38 11.19
C GLY A 110 -0.60 -3.57 12.42
N LEU A 111 -1.69 -2.80 12.31
CA LEU A 111 -2.23 -2.01 13.43
C LEU A 111 -2.63 -2.89 14.63
N ALA A 112 -3.39 -3.96 14.37
CA ALA A 112 -3.81 -4.88 15.43
C ALA A 112 -2.63 -5.57 16.15
N LEU A 113 -1.53 -5.84 15.44
CA LEU A 113 -0.33 -6.41 16.04
C LEU A 113 0.35 -5.41 16.99
N THR A 114 0.46 -4.14 16.60
CA THR A 114 1.04 -3.09 17.43
C THR A 114 0.23 -2.85 18.70
N GLU A 115 -1.09 -2.76 18.60
CA GLU A 115 -1.97 -2.62 19.78
C GLU A 115 -1.76 -3.76 20.78
N LYS A 116 -1.67 -5.00 20.31
CA LYS A 116 -1.42 -6.17 21.17
C LYS A 116 -0.07 -6.09 21.89
N LEU A 117 0.97 -5.63 21.22
CA LEU A 117 2.31 -5.50 21.80
C LEU A 117 2.38 -4.35 22.83
N THR A 118 1.74 -3.21 22.56
CA THR A 118 1.66 -2.09 23.52
C THR A 118 0.83 -2.45 24.76
N GLN A 119 -0.29 -3.18 24.61
CA GLN A 119 -1.07 -3.64 25.77
C GLN A 119 -0.33 -4.66 26.63
N LYS A 120 0.50 -5.53 26.03
CA LYS A 120 1.32 -6.50 26.77
C LYS A 120 2.38 -5.80 27.62
N GLU A 121 2.97 -4.72 27.13
CA GLU A 121 3.93 -3.88 27.85
C GLU A 121 3.31 -3.23 29.10
N ASN A 122 2.19 -2.53 28.94
CA ASN A 122 1.47 -1.90 30.05
C ASN A 122 1.05 -2.87 31.16
N ARG A 123 0.94 -4.17 30.87
CA ARG A 123 0.68 -5.22 31.87
C ARG A 123 1.93 -5.71 32.59
N MET A 124 3.10 -5.69 31.93
CA MET A 124 4.37 -6.11 32.54
C MET A 124 4.95 -5.04 33.47
N ASP A 125 4.64 -3.76 33.25
CA ASP A 125 5.14 -2.65 34.07
C ASP A 125 4.32 -2.40 35.36
N LYS A 126 3.30 -3.23 35.62
CA LYS A 126 2.42 -3.14 36.81
C LYS A 126 2.76 -4.13 37.94
N TRP A 127 3.90 -4.80 37.87
CA TRP A 127 4.38 -5.75 38.87
C TRP A 127 5.78 -5.39 39.35
#